data_AF-A0A377HGH1-F1
#
_entry.id   AF-A0A377HGH1-F1
#
_cell.length_a   1.000
_cell.length_b   1.000
_cell.length_c   1.000
_cell.angle_alpha   90.00
_cell.angle_beta   90.00
_cell.angle_gamma   90.00
#
_symmetry.space_group_name_H-M   'P 1'
#
loop_
_entity.id
_entity.type
_entity.pdbx_description
1 polymer ?
#
loop_
_entity_poly.entity_id
_entity_poly.type
_entity_poly.pdbx_seq_one_letter_code
_entity_poly.pdbx_strand_id
1 'polypeptide(L)'
;MQDGVRIARDNPDSGVVVRIAGEGRPWNPGTITGGRVWGDIPDNSVQPGAGNGEPVTAEVLAQRQAEEAIRRETERRADEIVRKMAENKPDLPDGKTEQAVRDIAGLERDRSAISEREAALPESVLREPQRVREAVREVARENLLQERLQQMERDMVRDLQKEKTLGGD
;
A
#
# COMPACT_ATOMS: atom_id res chain seq x y z
N MET A 1 3.52 7.90 31.39
CA MET A 1 4.18 9.00 30.66
C MET A 1 5.66 8.72 30.41
N GLN A 2 6.49 8.50 31.43
CA GLN A 2 7.94 8.24 31.25
C GLN A 2 8.25 7.04 30.34
N ASP A 3 7.49 5.95 30.45
CA ASP A 3 7.66 4.79 29.56
C ASP A 3 7.37 5.09 28.09
N GLY A 4 6.37 5.93 27.82
CA GLY A 4 6.06 6.36 26.45
C GLY A 4 7.19 7.16 25.81
N VAL A 5 7.86 8.01 26.59
CA VAL A 5 9.01 8.80 26.12
C VAL A 5 10.20 7.91 25.80
N ARG A 6 10.47 6.90 26.63
CA ARG A 6 11.51 5.90 26.36
C ARG A 6 11.22 5.12 25.08
N ILE A 7 9.99 4.60 24.93
CA ILE A 7 9.59 3.83 23.74
C ILE A 7 9.68 4.67 22.46
N ALA A 8 9.27 5.94 22.51
CA ALA A 8 9.38 6.85 21.37
C ALA A 8 10.83 7.16 20.99
N ARG A 9 11.72 7.28 21.98
CA ARG A 9 13.16 7.47 21.73
C ARG A 9 13.76 6.25 21.05
N ASP A 10 13.38 5.04 21.49
CA ASP A 10 13.92 3.80 20.96
C ASP A 10 13.31 3.43 19.58
N ASN A 11 12.15 4.01 19.24
CA ASN A 11 11.43 3.75 17.99
C ASN A 11 11.06 5.07 17.28
N PRO A 12 12.03 5.78 16.68
CA PRO A 12 11.85 7.13 16.14
C PRO A 12 10.85 7.21 14.97
N ASP A 13 10.70 6.13 14.20
CA ASP A 13 9.80 6.06 13.05
C ASP A 13 8.41 5.51 13.40
N SER A 14 8.14 5.22 14.68
CA SER A 14 6.89 4.62 15.14
C SER A 14 6.02 5.61 15.91
N GLY A 15 4.71 5.51 15.70
CA GLY A 15 3.72 6.23 16.48
C GLY A 15 3.53 5.63 17.87
N VAL A 16 3.66 6.43 18.93
CA VAL A 16 3.48 5.98 20.33
C VAL A 16 2.19 6.54 20.92
N VAL A 17 1.33 5.65 21.42
CA VAL A 17 0.11 6.00 22.15
C VAL A 17 0.32 5.76 23.64
N VAL A 18 0.20 6.82 24.45
CA VAL A 18 0.37 6.74 25.91
C VAL A 18 -1.00 6.82 26.58
N ARG A 19 -1.32 5.81 27.38
CA ARG A 19 -2.54 5.80 28.18
C ARG A 19 -2.35 6.64 29.45
N ILE A 20 -3.24 7.62 29.65
CA ILE A 20 -3.23 8.54 30.80
C ILE A 20 -4.33 8.14 31.80
N ALA A 21 -5.48 7.70 31.32
CA ALA A 21 -6.61 7.21 32.12
C ALA A 21 -7.46 6.21 31.30
N GLY A 22 -8.23 5.35 31.99
CA GLY A 22 -9.11 4.35 31.37
C GLY A 22 -8.41 3.02 31.05
N GLU A 23 -9.18 2.08 30.51
CA GLU A 23 -8.72 0.74 30.12
C GLU A 23 -8.70 0.55 28.59
N GLY A 24 -7.90 -0.42 28.14
CA GLY A 24 -7.82 -0.80 26.74
C GLY A 24 -6.93 0.09 25.87
N ARG A 25 -7.10 -0.06 24.56
CA ARG A 25 -6.42 0.66 23.47
C ARG A 25 -7.45 1.31 22.56
N PRO A 26 -7.17 2.47 21.95
CA PRO A 26 -8.06 3.05 20.96
C PRO A 26 -8.22 2.10 19.78
N TRP A 27 -9.47 1.91 19.33
CA TRP A 27 -9.81 1.00 18.23
C TRP A 27 -9.19 1.42 16.89
N ASN A 28 -8.89 2.71 16.72
CA ASN A 28 -8.22 3.27 15.56
C ASN A 28 -7.00 4.09 15.97
N PRO A 29 -5.79 3.50 16.05
CA PRO A 29 -4.57 4.25 16.31
C PRO A 29 -4.17 5.16 15.14
N GLY A 30 -4.63 4.86 13.92
CA GLY A 30 -4.29 5.62 12.71
C GLY A 30 -4.75 7.07 12.73
N THR A 31 -5.87 7.36 13.41
CA THR A 31 -6.35 8.74 13.62
C THR A 31 -5.51 9.53 14.64
N ILE A 32 -4.67 8.84 15.42
CA ILE A 32 -3.83 9.46 16.45
C ILE A 32 -2.40 9.63 15.94
N THR A 33 -1.82 8.57 15.39
CA THR A 33 -0.39 8.53 15.04
C THR A 33 -0.12 8.38 13.54
N GLY A 34 -1.15 8.18 12.72
CA GLY A 34 -1.00 7.81 11.30
C GLY A 34 -0.71 6.32 11.07
N GLY A 35 -0.26 5.59 12.10
CA GLY A 35 -0.03 4.14 12.07
C GLY A 35 -1.28 3.35 12.42
N ARG A 36 -1.73 2.45 11.53
CA ARG A 36 -2.95 1.64 11.73
C ARG A 36 -2.72 0.35 12.52
N VAL A 37 -1.46 -0.06 12.66
CA VAL A 37 -1.06 -1.36 13.22
C VAL A 37 -0.38 -1.11 14.56
N TRP A 38 -0.73 -1.90 15.58
CA TRP A 38 -0.03 -1.92 16.87
C TRP A 38 1.26 -2.72 16.74
N GLY A 39 2.39 -2.12 17.13
CA GLY A 39 3.73 -2.71 16.96
C GLY A 39 4.26 -3.46 18.18
N ASP A 40 3.46 -3.58 19.24
CA ASP A 40 3.94 -4.12 20.51
C ASP A 40 4.07 -5.65 20.55
N ILE A 41 5.19 -6.03 21.16
CA ILE A 41 5.58 -7.26 21.86
C ILE A 41 4.38 -7.88 22.59
N PRO A 42 4.21 -9.22 22.59
CA PRO A 42 3.00 -9.90 23.05
C PRO A 42 2.52 -9.37 24.40
N ASP A 43 1.37 -8.71 24.39
CA ASP A 43 0.63 -8.35 25.58
C ASP A 43 0.28 -9.66 26.32
N ASN A 44 0.95 -9.92 27.44
CA ASN A 44 0.48 -10.86 28.48
C ASN A 44 -0.92 -10.49 29.02
N SER A 45 -1.53 -9.39 28.56
CA SER A 45 -2.88 -8.94 28.89
C SER A 45 -3.95 -9.34 27.85
N VAL A 46 -3.60 -10.08 26.80
CA VAL A 46 -4.60 -10.81 26.00
C VAL A 46 -4.27 -12.29 26.08
N GLN A 47 -4.63 -12.88 27.22
CA GLN A 47 -4.63 -14.31 27.43
C GLN A 47 -5.73 -14.91 26.53
N PRO A 48 -5.39 -15.77 25.55
CA PRO A 48 -6.40 -16.47 24.79
C PRO A 48 -6.93 -17.60 25.67
N GLY A 49 -8.08 -17.37 26.28
CA GLY A 49 -8.84 -18.41 27.00
C GLY A 49 -9.10 -18.09 28.47
N ALA A 50 -10.38 -17.85 28.74
CA ALA A 50 -11.12 -18.15 29.98
C ALA A 50 -10.47 -17.82 31.34
N GLY A 51 -11.07 -16.84 32.03
CA GLY A 51 -11.59 -17.00 33.39
C GLY A 51 -10.63 -17.36 34.53
N ASN A 52 -10.49 -16.41 35.47
CA ASN A 52 -10.23 -16.61 36.90
C ASN A 52 -8.82 -17.10 37.29
N GLY A 53 -8.13 -16.25 38.08
CA GLY A 53 -6.83 -16.55 38.69
C GLY A 53 -6.91 -17.59 39.81
N GLU A 54 -7.28 -18.82 39.48
CA GLU A 54 -7.12 -19.96 40.38
C GLU A 54 -5.64 -20.38 40.46
N PRO A 55 -5.13 -20.76 41.64
CA PRO A 55 -3.79 -21.31 41.76
C PRO A 55 -3.68 -22.59 40.92
N VAL A 56 -2.59 -22.69 40.15
CA VAL A 56 -2.28 -23.82 39.26
C VAL A 56 -2.50 -25.14 40.01
N THR A 57 -3.56 -25.87 39.63
CA THR A 57 -3.88 -27.18 40.22
C THR A 57 -2.82 -28.20 39.78
N ALA A 58 -2.62 -29.26 40.57
CA ALA A 58 -1.61 -30.30 40.27
C ALA A 58 -1.79 -30.92 38.87
N GLU A 59 -3.01 -30.89 38.34
CA GLU A 59 -3.36 -31.33 36.99
C GLU A 59 -2.79 -30.42 35.89
N VAL A 60 -2.78 -29.10 36.09
CA VAL A 60 -2.19 -28.15 35.15
C VAL A 60 -0.65 -28.27 35.14
N LEU A 61 -0.04 -28.62 36.28
CA LEU A 61 1.38 -28.96 36.34
C LEU A 61 1.69 -30.27 35.59
N ALA A 62 0.87 -31.30 35.76
CA ALA A 62 1.01 -32.56 35.03
C ALA A 62 0.82 -32.35 33.51
N GLN A 63 -0.13 -31.50 33.11
CA GLN A 63 -0.35 -31.17 31.71
C GLN A 63 0.82 -30.38 31.13
N ARG A 64 1.38 -29.41 31.86
CA ARG A 64 2.58 -28.68 31.43
C ARG A 64 3.79 -29.61 31.29
N GLN A 65 3.96 -30.59 32.18
CA GLN A 65 5.01 -31.60 32.06
C GLN A 65 4.80 -32.53 30.85
N ALA A 66 3.55 -32.92 30.57
CA ALA A 66 3.22 -33.70 29.38
C ALA A 66 3.47 -32.91 28.08
N GLU A 67 3.12 -31.63 28.05
CA GLU A 67 3.42 -30.74 26.93
C GLU A 67 4.93 -30.52 26.75
N GLU A 68 5.70 -30.35 27.82
CA GLU A 68 7.16 -30.24 27.72
C GLU A 68 7.82 -31.54 27.24
N ALA A 69 7.26 -32.70 27.60
CA ALA A 69 7.72 -33.99 27.09
C ALA A 69 7.50 -34.10 25.57
N ILE A 70 6.30 -33.74 25.10
CA ILE A 70 5.97 -33.68 23.68
C ILE A 70 6.88 -32.68 22.96
N ARG A 71 7.08 -31.48 23.55
CA ARG A 71 7.93 -30.44 22.98
C ARG A 71 9.37 -30.94 22.82
N ARG A 72 9.95 -31.56 23.85
CA ARG A 72 11.30 -32.14 23.76
C ARG A 72 11.40 -33.26 22.72
N GLU A 73 10.37 -34.08 22.57
CA GLU A 73 10.38 -35.13 21.56
C GLU A 73 10.28 -34.56 20.14
N THR A 74 9.46 -33.52 19.93
CA THR A 74 9.40 -32.82 18.65
C THR A 74 10.69 -32.08 18.32
N GLU A 75 11.36 -31.50 19.31
CA GLU A 75 12.66 -30.84 19.16
C GLU A 75 13.75 -31.86 18.78
N ARG A 76 13.82 -32.99 19.48
CA ARG A 76 14.73 -34.09 19.11
C ARG A 76 14.47 -34.62 17.71
N ARG A 77 13.20 -34.72 17.31
CA ARG A 77 12.82 -35.16 15.96
C ARG A 77 13.20 -34.12 14.91
N ALA A 78 13.06 -32.83 15.21
CA ALA A 78 13.52 -31.76 14.34
C ALA A 78 15.05 -31.79 14.19
N ASP A 79 15.80 -31.96 15.28
CA ASP A 79 17.26 -32.08 15.25
C ASP A 79 17.71 -33.31 14.44
N GLU A 80 17.01 -34.44 14.58
CA GLU A 80 17.30 -35.64 13.79
C GLU A 80 17.06 -35.41 12.29
N ILE A 81 15.99 -34.69 11.94
CA ILE A 81 15.69 -34.32 10.55
C ILE A 81 16.77 -33.38 10.02
N VAL A 82 17.18 -32.35 10.77
CA VAL A 82 18.25 -31.43 10.39
C VAL A 82 19.56 -32.19 10.18
N ARG A 83 19.90 -33.12 11.07
CA ARG A 83 21.08 -33.98 10.93
C ARG A 83 20.99 -34.86 9.67
N LYS A 84 19.86 -35.51 9.42
CA LYS A 84 19.65 -36.33 8.21
C LYS A 84 19.68 -35.51 6.92
N MET A 85 19.19 -34.28 6.94
CA MET A 85 19.27 -33.35 5.80
C MET A 85 20.70 -32.85 5.58
N ALA A 86 21.45 -32.62 6.65
CA ALA A 86 22.86 -32.26 6.55
C ALA A 86 23.70 -33.43 6.00
N GLU A 87 23.41 -34.67 6.41
CA GLU A 87 24.06 -35.88 5.90
C GLU A 87 23.68 -36.19 4.43
N ASN A 88 22.46 -35.86 4.00
CA ASN A 88 21.99 -36.06 2.61
C ASN A 88 22.18 -34.82 1.72
N LYS A 89 22.93 -33.80 2.16
CA LYS A 89 23.11 -32.59 1.36
C LYS A 89 24.02 -32.91 0.17
N PRO A 90 23.54 -32.86 -1.09
CA PRO A 90 24.44 -32.98 -2.23
C PRO A 90 25.33 -31.73 -2.27
N ASP A 91 26.65 -31.93 -2.39
CA ASP A 91 27.64 -30.85 -2.42
C ASP A 91 27.53 -29.93 -3.64
N LEU A 92 26.78 -30.36 -4.67
CA LEU A 92 26.59 -29.63 -5.92
C LEU A 92 25.12 -29.74 -6.40
N PRO A 93 24.52 -28.65 -6.91
CA PRO A 93 23.30 -28.76 -7.70
C PRO A 93 23.55 -29.75 -8.85
N ASP A 94 22.57 -30.60 -9.16
CA ASP A 94 22.70 -31.51 -10.29
C ASP A 94 22.89 -30.71 -11.59
N GLY A 95 23.58 -31.28 -12.59
CA GLY A 95 23.82 -30.56 -13.85
C GLY A 95 22.53 -30.11 -14.56
N LYS A 96 21.38 -30.71 -14.21
CA LYS A 96 20.07 -30.33 -14.72
C LYS A 96 19.54 -29.05 -14.09
N THR A 97 19.73 -28.85 -12.79
CA THR A 97 19.36 -27.61 -12.09
C THR A 97 20.27 -26.46 -12.51
N GLU A 98 21.56 -26.70 -12.72
CA GLU A 98 22.45 -25.67 -13.29
C GLU A 98 22.02 -25.25 -14.69
N GLN A 99 21.65 -26.21 -15.55
CA GLN A 99 21.18 -25.92 -16.90
C GLN A 99 19.85 -25.16 -16.85
N ALA A 100 18.90 -25.58 -16.01
CA ALA A 100 17.62 -24.89 -15.85
C ALA A 100 17.80 -23.44 -15.36
N VAL A 101 18.74 -23.19 -14.44
CA VAL A 101 19.05 -21.83 -13.98
C VAL A 101 19.64 -20.97 -15.11
N ARG A 102 20.52 -21.54 -15.95
CA ARG A 102 21.06 -20.83 -17.13
C ARG A 102 19.97 -20.53 -18.15
N ASP A 103 19.07 -21.47 -18.40
CA ASP A 103 17.99 -21.32 -19.36
C ASP A 103 16.99 -20.24 -18.90
N ILE A 104 16.63 -20.21 -17.62
CA ILE A 104 15.77 -19.16 -17.02
C ILE A 104 16.46 -17.79 -17.11
N ALA A 105 17.75 -17.71 -16.78
CA ALA A 105 18.52 -16.47 -16.86
C ALA A 105 18.70 -15.97 -18.30
N GLY A 106 18.72 -16.87 -19.30
CA GLY A 106 18.72 -16.53 -20.72
C GLY A 106 17.37 -15.98 -21.17
N LEU A 107 16.28 -16.68 -20.82
CA LEU A 107 14.92 -16.28 -21.16
C LEU A 107 14.55 -14.90 -20.61
N GLU A 108 14.95 -14.59 -19.38
CA GLU A 108 14.71 -13.27 -18.77
C GLU A 108 15.47 -12.14 -19.47
N ARG A 109 16.69 -12.39 -19.97
CA ARG A 109 17.43 -11.39 -20.78
C ARG A 109 16.73 -11.12 -22.11
N ASP A 110 16.28 -12.16 -22.79
CA ASP A 110 15.59 -12.02 -24.08
C ASP A 110 14.25 -11.30 -23.89
N ARG A 111 13.52 -11.62 -22.82
CA ARG A 111 12.28 -10.94 -22.45
C ARG A 111 12.50 -9.46 -22.10
N SER A 112 13.58 -9.15 -21.39
CA SER A 112 13.95 -7.76 -21.07
C SER A 112 14.29 -6.98 -22.34
N ALA A 113 15.03 -7.57 -23.28
CA ALA A 113 15.36 -6.93 -24.56
C ALA A 113 14.12 -6.68 -25.45
N ILE A 114 13.10 -7.51 -25.37
CA ILE A 114 11.81 -7.31 -26.06
C ILE A 114 11.00 -6.22 -25.34
N SER A 115 10.93 -6.26 -24.01
CA SER A 115 10.21 -5.26 -23.21
C SER A 115 10.81 -3.86 -23.32
N GLU A 116 12.13 -3.72 -23.42
CA GLU A 116 12.79 -2.42 -23.64
C GLU A 116 12.45 -1.83 -25.02
N ARG A 117 12.20 -2.67 -26.04
CA ARG A 117 11.73 -2.22 -27.36
C ARG A 117 10.25 -1.83 -27.36
N GLU A 118 9.44 -2.48 -26.52
CA GLU A 118 8.00 -2.21 -26.38
C GLU A 118 7.69 -1.04 -25.43
N ALA A 119 8.61 -0.70 -24.51
CA ALA A 119 8.49 0.43 -23.58
C ALA A 119 8.56 1.82 -24.24
N ALA A 120 8.81 1.89 -25.56
CA ALA A 120 8.65 3.12 -26.32
C ALA A 120 7.15 3.45 -26.43
N LEU A 121 6.73 4.56 -25.82
CA LEU A 121 5.33 5.02 -25.86
C LEU A 121 4.81 5.04 -27.31
N PRO A 122 3.59 4.53 -27.56
CA PRO A 122 3.04 4.47 -28.91
C PRO A 122 2.93 5.89 -29.51
N GLU A 123 3.14 6.00 -30.81
CA GLU A 123 3.17 7.28 -31.54
C GLU A 123 1.87 8.09 -31.35
N SER A 124 0.75 7.41 -31.11
CA SER A 124 -0.54 8.02 -30.76
C SER A 124 -0.49 8.87 -29.48
N VAL A 125 0.18 8.39 -28.44
CA VAL A 125 0.35 9.11 -27.15
C VAL A 125 1.35 10.26 -27.31
N LEU A 126 2.37 10.09 -28.15
CA LEU A 126 3.34 11.15 -28.43
C LEU A 126 2.72 12.33 -29.22
N ARG A 127 1.70 12.07 -30.05
CA ARG A 127 0.99 13.09 -30.85
C ARG A 127 -0.22 13.70 -30.14
N GLU A 128 -0.68 13.11 -29.04
CA GLU A 128 -1.78 13.63 -28.21
C GLU A 128 -1.61 15.09 -27.78
N PRO A 129 -0.44 15.56 -27.28
CA PRO A 129 -0.27 16.96 -26.89
C PRO A 129 -0.38 17.95 -28.07
N GLN A 130 -0.09 17.52 -29.30
CA GLN A 130 -0.27 18.36 -30.48
C GLN A 130 -1.75 18.49 -30.84
N ARG A 131 -2.49 17.37 -30.83
CA ARG A 131 -3.93 17.33 -31.11
C ARG A 131 -4.73 18.15 -30.10
N VAL A 132 -4.38 18.06 -28.81
CA VAL A 132 -5.01 18.87 -27.76
C VAL A 132 -4.77 20.37 -28.01
N ARG A 133 -3.55 20.77 -28.39
CA ARG A 133 -3.23 22.18 -28.71
C ARG A 133 -4.01 22.69 -29.94
N GLU A 134 -4.21 21.85 -30.95
CA GLU A 134 -5.00 22.21 -32.13
C GLU A 134 -6.48 22.39 -31.79
N ALA A 135 -7.06 21.45 -31.04
CA ALA A 135 -8.45 21.55 -30.58
C ALA A 135 -8.70 22.79 -29.71
N VAL A 136 -7.78 23.12 -28.80
CA VAL A 136 -7.89 24.34 -27.97
C VAL A 136 -7.85 25.60 -28.84
N ARG A 137 -7.01 25.64 -29.88
CA ARG A 137 -6.96 26.78 -30.81
C ARG A 137 -8.23 26.91 -31.63
N GLU A 138 -8.84 25.80 -32.02
CA GLU A 138 -10.12 25.79 -32.73
C GLU A 138 -11.25 26.33 -31.85
N VAL A 139 -11.38 25.82 -30.63
CA VAL A 139 -12.37 26.31 -29.64
C VAL A 139 -12.17 27.80 -29.33
N ALA A 140 -10.93 28.28 -29.24
CA ALA A 140 -10.67 29.70 -29.02
C ALA A 140 -11.13 30.57 -30.21
N ARG A 141 -10.98 30.09 -31.45
CA ARG A 141 -11.46 30.79 -32.64
C ARG A 141 -12.99 30.81 -32.70
N GLU A 142 -13.63 29.71 -32.37
CA GLU A 142 -15.09 29.60 -32.32
C GLU A 142 -15.67 30.53 -31.25
N ASN A 143 -15.08 30.56 -30.05
CA ASN A 143 -15.52 31.48 -28.99
C ASN A 143 -15.40 32.95 -29.41
N LEU A 144 -14.31 33.34 -30.07
CA LEU A 144 -14.16 34.71 -30.58
C LEU A 144 -15.26 35.07 -31.60
N LEU A 145 -15.61 34.13 -32.48
CA LEU A 145 -16.70 34.32 -33.43
C LEU A 145 -18.04 34.46 -32.72
N GLN A 146 -18.29 33.61 -31.72
CA GLN A 146 -19.52 33.64 -30.92
C GLN A 146 -19.66 34.95 -30.12
N GLU A 147 -18.58 35.44 -29.52
CA GLU A 147 -18.55 36.75 -28.84
C GLU A 147 -18.87 37.90 -29.81
N ARG A 148 -18.30 37.86 -31.03
CA ARG A 148 -18.60 38.86 -32.06
C ARG A 148 -20.07 38.84 -32.47
N LEU A 149 -20.67 37.66 -32.61
CA LEU A 149 -22.10 37.52 -32.92
C LEU A 149 -22.97 38.10 -31.80
N GLN A 150 -22.67 37.77 -30.54
CA GLN A 150 -23.39 38.31 -29.38
C GLN A 150 -23.26 39.84 -29.26
N GLN A 151 -22.11 40.40 -29.62
CA GLN A 151 -21.93 41.84 -29.64
C GLN A 151 -22.82 42.50 -30.69
N MET A 152 -22.89 41.95 -31.90
CA MET A 152 -23.79 42.45 -32.94
C MET A 152 -25.27 42.32 -32.55
N GLU A 153 -25.67 41.23 -31.90
CA GLU A 153 -27.04 41.07 -31.37
C GLU A 153 -27.37 42.17 -30.35
N ARG A 154 -26.47 42.45 -29.41
CA ARG A 154 -26.64 43.51 -28.41
C ARG A 154 -26.75 44.89 -29.06
N ASP A 155 -25.91 45.17 -30.05
CA ASP A 155 -25.91 46.46 -30.76
C ASP A 155 -27.20 46.65 -31.57
N MET A 156 -27.66 45.61 -32.28
CA MET A 156 -28.96 45.64 -32.98
C MET A 156 -30.15 45.88 -32.05
N VAL A 157 -30.18 45.19 -30.90
CA VAL A 157 -31.23 45.41 -29.88
C VAL A 157 -31.20 46.84 -29.36
N ARG A 158 -29.99 47.36 -29.10
CA ARG A 158 -29.82 48.73 -28.60
C ARG A 158 -30.27 49.77 -29.63
N ASP A 159 -29.93 49.59 -30.90
CA ASP A 159 -30.31 50.52 -31.95
C ASP A 159 -31.82 50.49 -32.21
N LEU A 160 -32.44 49.30 -32.22
CA LEU A 160 -33.90 49.15 -32.29
C LEU A 160 -34.62 49.81 -31.11
N GLN A 161 -34.05 49.75 -29.90
CA GLN A 161 -34.60 50.45 -28.72
C GLN A 161 -34.49 51.97 -28.86
N LYS A 162 -33.35 52.49 -29.35
CA LYS A 162 -33.18 53.94 -29.59
C LYS A 162 -34.19 54.46 -30.61
N GLU A 163 -34.40 53.74 -31.71
CA GLU A 163 -35.38 54.12 -32.73
C GLU A 163 -36.81 54.16 -32.17
N LYS A 164 -37.19 53.20 -31.32
CA LYS A 164 -38.48 53.22 -30.62
C LYS A 164 -38.65 54.40 -29.66
N THR A 165 -37.56 54.92 -29.10
CA THR A 165 -37.60 56.08 -28.20
C THR A 165 -37.56 57.44 -28.90
N LEU A 166 -37.14 57.50 -30.17
CA LEU A 166 -37.07 58.74 -30.96
C LEU A 166 -38.33 59.01 -31.80
N GLY A 167 -39.27 58.06 -31.88
CA GLY A 167 -40.52 58.19 -32.63
C GLY A 167 -41.72 58.72 -31.84
N GLY A 168 -41.49 59.41 -30.72
CA GLY A 168 -42.55 59.95 -29.86
C GLY A 168 -42.42 61.45 -29.65
N ASP A 169 -42.85 62.23 -30.63
CA ASP A 169 -43.35 63.60 -30.49
C ASP A 169 -44.63 63.73 -31.35
#